data_AF-A0A8B3RNT5-F1
#
_entry.id   AF-A0A8B3RNT5-F1
#
_cell.length_a   1.000
_cell.length_b   1.000
_cell.length_c   1.000
_cell.angle_alpha   90.00
_cell.angle_beta   90.00
_cell.angle_gamma   90.00
#
_symmetry.space_group_name_H-M   'P 1'
#
loop_
_entity.id
_entity.type
_entity.pdbx_description
1 polymer ?
#
loop_
_entity_poly.entity_id
_entity_poly.type
_entity_poly.pdbx_seq_one_letter_code
_entity_poly.pdbx_strand_id
1 'polypeptide(L)'
;MVKWQATLSTTEPYNYVGIINVRQGNKNTEVLEVTITENSLLSDLTDGKVFFESHIDNKFPIQRPTKIIDAKKGIIQYTFDEYSMQSLHRQEAYFSIYKGDDLIGTTQNFSYFVINAAS
;
A
#
# COMPACT_ATOMS: atom_id res chain seq x y z
N MET A 1 -10.61 8.60 -7.91
CA MET A 1 -9.88 9.83 -7.51
C MET A 1 -8.93 9.44 -6.41
N VAL A 2 -7.65 9.82 -6.49
CA VAL A 2 -6.67 9.58 -5.43
C VAL A 2 -7.03 10.43 -4.22
N LYS A 3 -7.12 9.81 -3.03
CA LYS A 3 -7.44 10.51 -1.77
C LYS A 3 -6.21 10.73 -0.91
N TRP A 4 -5.24 9.82 -0.99
CA TRP A 4 -3.99 9.90 -0.24
C TRP A 4 -2.80 9.71 -1.16
N GLN A 5 -1.72 10.42 -0.84
CA GLN A 5 -0.41 10.26 -1.45
C GLN A 5 0.60 9.97 -0.36
N ALA A 6 1.53 9.07 -0.62
CA ALA A 6 2.62 8.73 0.28
C ALA A 6 3.92 8.49 -0.48
N THR A 7 5.05 8.66 0.22
CA THR A 7 6.35 8.16 -0.22
C THR A 7 6.77 7.06 0.74
N LEU A 8 7.03 5.86 0.21
CA LEU A 8 7.44 4.71 1.00
C LEU A 8 8.80 4.23 0.53
N SER A 9 9.72 4.04 1.47
CA SER A 9 11.06 3.56 1.19
C SER A 9 11.19 2.05 1.39
N THR A 10 12.06 1.41 0.64
CA THR A 10 12.54 0.03 0.89
C THR A 10 13.72 -0.01 1.86
N THR A 11 14.48 1.09 2.02
CA THR A 11 15.75 1.12 2.75
C THR A 11 15.78 2.03 3.98
N GLU A 12 15.03 3.15 3.96
CA GLU A 12 14.93 4.02 5.13
C GLU A 12 14.24 3.27 6.29
N PRO A 13 14.61 3.48 7.55
CA PRO A 13 14.08 2.70 8.68
C PRO A 13 12.61 3.00 9.00
N TYR A 14 12.10 4.16 8.60
CA TYR A 14 10.74 4.59 8.92
C TYR A 14 10.08 5.33 7.76
N ASN A 15 8.83 4.99 7.48
CA ASN A 15 7.97 5.74 6.57
C ASN A 15 7.10 6.72 7.36
N TYR A 16 7.24 8.01 7.09
CA TYR A 16 6.39 9.05 7.66
C TYR A 16 5.21 9.33 6.72
N VAL A 17 4.17 8.51 6.84
CA VAL A 17 2.92 8.75 6.11
C VAL A 17 1.95 9.60 6.91
N GLY A 18 1.18 10.44 6.21
CA GLY A 18 0.02 11.12 6.81
C GLY A 18 -1.06 10.12 7.24
N ILE A 19 -2.08 10.61 7.94
CA ILE A 19 -3.19 9.77 8.40
C ILE A 19 -4.02 9.31 7.18
N ILE A 20 -4.08 7.98 6.99
CA ILE A 20 -4.91 7.34 5.96
C ILE A 20 -6.13 6.74 6.67
N ASN A 21 -7.31 7.34 6.45
CA ASN A 21 -8.58 6.89 7.04
C ASN A 21 -9.51 6.36 5.95
N VAL A 22 -9.57 5.04 5.79
CA VAL A 22 -10.45 4.39 4.82
C VAL A 22 -11.77 4.01 5.48
N ARG A 23 -12.87 4.07 4.75
CA ARG A 23 -14.20 3.80 5.29
C ARG A 23 -14.63 2.38 4.95
N GLN A 24 -14.95 1.58 5.97
CA GLN A 24 -15.39 0.20 5.79
C GLN A 24 -16.57 0.12 4.81
N GLY A 25 -16.49 -0.78 3.83
CA GLY A 25 -17.53 -0.98 2.80
C GLY A 25 -17.49 0.03 1.64
N ASN A 26 -16.69 1.10 1.71
CA ASN A 26 -16.56 2.08 0.64
C ASN A 26 -15.62 1.58 -0.47
N LYS A 27 -16.06 0.58 -1.23
CA LYS A 27 -15.27 -0.02 -2.30
C LYS A 27 -14.99 0.98 -3.42
N ASN A 28 -13.89 0.78 -4.15
CA ASN A 28 -13.51 1.49 -5.39
C ASN A 28 -13.14 2.98 -5.27
N THR A 29 -13.46 3.66 -4.17
CA THR A 29 -13.18 5.10 -4.02
C THR A 29 -12.06 5.43 -3.03
N GLU A 30 -11.68 4.48 -2.18
CA GLU A 30 -10.55 4.63 -1.25
C GLU A 30 -9.25 4.29 -1.98
N VAL A 31 -8.59 5.29 -2.56
CA VAL A 31 -7.39 5.11 -3.39
C VAL A 31 -6.19 5.82 -2.77
N LEU A 32 -5.13 5.05 -2.52
CA LEU A 32 -3.80 5.50 -2.11
C LEU A 32 -2.85 5.43 -3.31
N GLU A 33 -2.18 6.53 -3.60
CA GLU A 33 -1.05 6.58 -4.52
C GLU A 33 0.25 6.61 -3.72
N VAL A 34 1.23 5.81 -4.13
CA VAL A 34 2.53 5.73 -3.46
C VAL A 34 3.63 5.93 -4.46
N THR A 35 4.62 6.75 -4.09
CA THR A 35 5.93 6.79 -4.73
C THR A 35 6.90 5.91 -3.93
N ILE A 36 7.44 4.87 -4.55
CA ILE A 36 8.40 3.96 -3.93
C ILE A 36 9.82 4.49 -4.14
N THR A 37 10.61 4.50 -3.07
CA THR A 37 12.02 4.90 -3.12
C THR A 37 12.95 3.85 -2.53
N GLU A 38 14.17 3.81 -3.05
CA GLU A 38 15.28 3.00 -2.56
C GLU A 38 16.51 3.90 -2.48
N ASN A 39 17.14 3.96 -1.30
CA ASN A 39 18.25 4.88 -1.01
C ASN A 39 17.93 6.33 -1.41
N SER A 40 16.71 6.80 -1.11
CA SER A 40 16.18 8.12 -1.47
C SER A 40 16.05 8.41 -2.99
N LEU A 41 16.23 7.40 -3.85
CA LEU A 41 16.00 7.49 -5.29
C LEU A 41 14.68 6.82 -5.68
N LEU A 42 14.04 7.28 -6.74
CA LEU A 42 12.83 6.63 -7.27
C LEU A 42 13.15 5.19 -7.71
N SER A 43 12.36 4.23 -7.28
CA SER A 43 12.55 2.82 -7.65
C SER A 43 11.97 2.53 -9.04
N ASP A 44 12.76 1.95 -9.94
CA ASP A 44 12.28 1.49 -11.25
C ASP A 44 11.56 0.14 -11.12
N LEU A 45 10.25 0.15 -11.37
CA LEU A 45 9.36 -1.00 -11.28
C LEU A 45 9.07 -1.64 -12.65
N THR A 46 9.86 -1.33 -13.69
CA THR A 46 9.69 -1.92 -15.03
C THR A 46 9.73 -3.44 -14.96
N ASP A 47 8.78 -4.08 -15.65
CA ASP A 47 8.55 -5.53 -15.66
C ASP A 47 8.27 -6.14 -14.27
N GLY A 48 7.99 -5.29 -13.28
CA GLY A 48 7.69 -5.69 -11.91
C GLY A 48 6.19 -5.93 -11.67
N LYS A 49 5.90 -6.61 -10.57
CA LYS A 49 4.57 -6.70 -9.97
C LYS A 49 4.66 -6.15 -8.55
N VAL A 50 3.62 -5.46 -8.10
CA VAL A 50 3.55 -4.94 -6.73
C VAL A 50 2.27 -5.43 -6.07
N PHE A 51 2.39 -5.86 -4.81
CA PHE A 51 1.26 -6.30 -4.01
C PHE A 51 1.21 -5.52 -2.69
N PHE A 52 -0.01 -5.16 -2.29
CA PHE A 52 -0.29 -4.66 -0.95
C PHE A 52 -0.42 -5.85 -0.01
N GLU A 53 0.29 -5.81 1.11
CA GLU A 53 0.28 -6.85 2.12
C GLU A 53 -0.01 -6.28 3.50
N SER A 54 -0.78 -7.02 4.29
CA SER A 54 -1.15 -6.65 5.65
C SER A 54 -1.60 -7.89 6.44
N HIS A 55 -1.41 -7.85 7.76
CA HIS A 55 -1.99 -8.82 8.68
C HIS A 55 -3.18 -8.19 9.39
N ILE A 56 -4.38 -8.38 8.84
CA ILE A 56 -5.57 -7.75 9.39
C ILE A 56 -5.92 -8.33 10.76
N ASP A 57 -6.12 -7.44 11.74
CA ASP A 57 -6.36 -7.80 13.15
C ASP A 57 -5.30 -8.76 13.73
N ASN A 58 -4.06 -8.70 13.19
CA ASN A 58 -2.97 -9.62 13.50
C ASN A 58 -3.31 -11.11 13.28
N LYS A 59 -4.30 -11.42 12.44
CA LYS A 59 -4.80 -12.79 12.23
C LYS A 59 -4.88 -13.18 10.76
N PHE A 60 -5.36 -12.28 9.91
CA PHE A 60 -5.70 -12.61 8.53
C PHE A 60 -4.67 -11.98 7.58
N PRO A 61 -3.67 -12.75 7.11
CA PRO A 61 -2.76 -12.27 6.09
C PRO A 61 -3.52 -12.04 4.79
N ILE A 62 -3.31 -10.89 4.18
CA ILE A 62 -3.85 -10.56 2.86
C ILE A 62 -2.71 -10.12 1.94
N GLN A 63 -2.82 -10.50 0.68
CA GLN A 63 -1.96 -10.01 -0.41
C GLN A 63 -2.87 -9.62 -1.57
N ARG A 64 -2.82 -8.35 -1.97
CA ARG A 64 -3.73 -7.77 -2.96
C ARG A 64 -2.95 -7.12 -4.09
N PRO A 65 -3.33 -7.32 -5.37
CA PRO A 65 -2.61 -6.73 -6.49
C PRO A 65 -2.68 -5.20 -6.44
N THR A 66 -1.56 -4.55 -6.72
CA THR A 66 -1.44 -3.09 -6.78
C THR A 66 -1.11 -2.66 -8.20
N LYS A 67 -1.75 -1.59 -8.66
CA LYS A 67 -1.55 -1.09 -10.02
C LYS A 67 -0.29 -0.24 -10.09
N ILE A 68 0.60 -0.52 -11.03
CA ILE A 68 1.72 0.37 -11.36
C ILE A 68 1.20 1.45 -12.32
N ILE A 69 1.41 2.72 -12.00
CA ILE A 69 0.94 3.87 -12.78
C ILE A 69 2.09 4.45 -13.62
N ASP A 70 3.26 4.60 -13.02
CA ASP A 70 4.48 5.01 -13.71
C ASP A 70 5.64 4.17 -13.17
N ALA A 71 5.99 3.13 -13.93
CA ALA A 71 7.02 2.17 -13.52
C ALA A 71 8.39 2.82 -13.37
N LYS A 72 8.75 3.76 -14.26
CA LYS A 72 10.06 4.43 -14.23
C LYS A 72 10.22 5.38 -13.05
N LYS A 73 9.12 5.88 -12.50
CA LYS A 73 9.12 6.77 -11.32
C LYS A 73 8.72 6.07 -10.03
N GLY A 74 8.50 4.75 -10.06
CA GLY A 74 8.08 4.00 -8.88
C GLY A 74 6.70 4.38 -8.36
N ILE A 75 5.79 4.85 -9.22
CA ILE A 75 4.45 5.29 -8.81
C ILE A 75 3.46 4.14 -8.96
N ILE A 76 2.80 3.82 -7.84
CA ILE A 76 1.77 2.78 -7.75
C ILE A 76 0.46 3.36 -7.19
N GLN A 77 -0.65 2.68 -7.44
CA GLN A 77 -1.94 2.96 -6.83
C GLN A 77 -2.58 1.68 -6.29
N TYR A 78 -2.97 1.76 -5.02
CA TYR A 78 -3.75 0.73 -4.35
C TYR A 78 -5.15 1.25 -4.06
N THR A 79 -6.16 0.46 -4.43
CA THR A 79 -7.56 0.73 -4.08
C THR A 79 -7.94 -0.21 -2.96
N PHE A 80 -8.27 0.34 -1.79
CA PHE A 80 -8.66 -0.48 -0.65
C PHE A 80 -9.96 -1.23 -0.97
N ASP A 81 -9.94 -2.53 -0.69
CA ASP A 81 -11.04 -3.45 -0.92
C ASP A 81 -11.59 -4.02 0.39
N GLU A 82 -12.59 -4.91 0.29
CA GLU A 82 -13.23 -5.52 1.44
C GLU A 82 -12.28 -6.27 2.37
N TYR A 83 -11.18 -6.82 1.84
CA TYR A 83 -10.20 -7.55 2.64
C TYR A 83 -9.32 -6.60 3.43
N SER A 84 -8.82 -5.54 2.79
CA SER A 84 -8.05 -4.50 3.50
C SER A 84 -8.90 -3.64 4.44
N MET A 85 -10.23 -3.69 4.33
CA MET A 85 -11.15 -2.93 5.19
C MET A 85 -11.98 -3.81 6.13
N GLN A 86 -11.62 -5.09 6.30
CA GLN A 86 -12.47 -6.05 7.02
C GLN A 86 -12.53 -5.82 8.54
N SER A 87 -11.48 -5.26 9.14
CA SER A 87 -11.45 -4.93 10.57
C SER A 87 -11.33 -3.42 10.71
N LEU A 88 -12.07 -2.84 11.66
CA LEU A 88 -11.97 -1.42 12.00
C LEU A 88 -10.57 -1.09 12.55
N HIS A 89 -10.37 0.07 13.17
CA HIS A 89 -9.12 0.39 13.89
C HIS A 89 -7.86 0.49 13.00
N ARG A 90 -6.69 0.66 13.64
CA ARG A 90 -5.39 0.74 12.98
C ARG A 90 -5.00 -0.61 12.39
N GLN A 91 -4.51 -0.59 11.15
CA GLN A 91 -3.89 -1.70 10.44
C GLN A 91 -2.48 -1.30 10.03
N GLU A 92 -1.60 -2.29 9.89
CA GLU A 92 -0.22 -2.12 9.42
C GLU A 92 -0.02 -2.86 8.11
N ALA A 93 0.60 -2.21 7.13
CA ALA A 93 0.77 -2.74 5.79
C ALA A 93 2.11 -2.36 5.18
N TYR A 94 2.49 -3.06 4.12
CA TYR A 94 3.63 -2.75 3.26
C TYR A 94 3.31 -3.15 1.82
N PHE A 95 4.20 -2.80 0.90
CA PHE A 95 4.14 -3.28 -0.48
C PHE A 95 5.30 -4.22 -0.77
N SER A 96 5.00 -5.40 -1.30
CA SER A 96 5.99 -6.34 -1.82
C SER A 96 6.18 -6.14 -3.31
N ILE A 97 7.43 -6.21 -3.76
CA ILE A 97 7.85 -5.92 -5.14
C ILE A 97 8.49 -7.19 -5.71
N TYR A 98 7.97 -7.63 -6.84
CA TYR A 98 8.42 -8.83 -7.53
C TYR A 98 8.95 -8.49 -8.92
N LYS A 99 9.94 -9.25 -9.40
CA LYS A 99 10.31 -9.34 -10.83
C LYS A 99 10.17 -10.80 -11.26
N GLY A 100 9.31 -11.05 -12.24
CA GLY A 100 8.87 -12.42 -12.54
C GLY A 100 8.12 -13.01 -11.34
N ASP A 101 8.72 -14.03 -10.73
CA ASP A 101 8.21 -14.71 -9.52
C ASP A 101 9.12 -14.49 -8.29
N ASP A 102 10.23 -13.76 -8.46
CA ASP A 102 11.18 -13.47 -7.38
C ASP A 102 10.78 -12.22 -6.61
N LEU A 103 10.70 -12.34 -5.28
CA LEU A 103 10.56 -11.20 -4.37
C LEU A 103 11.89 -10.44 -4.32
N ILE A 104 11.91 -9.21 -4.84
CA ILE A 104 13.12 -8.38 -4.89
C ILE A 104 13.20 -7.36 -3.76
N GLY A 105 12.10 -7.09 -3.06
CA GLY A 105 12.09 -6.21 -1.91
C GLY A 105 10.69 -5.89 -1.41
N THR A 106 10.64 -5.22 -0.27
CA THR A 106 9.41 -4.69 0.33
C THR A 106 9.64 -3.24 0.74
N THR A 107 8.61 -2.42 0.71
CA THR A 107 8.66 -1.15 1.44
C THR A 107 8.71 -1.43 2.94
N GLN A 108 9.21 -0.48 3.72
CA GLN A 108 8.92 -0.49 5.15
C GLN A 108 7.43 -0.35 5.40
N ASN A 109 7.02 -0.76 6.60
CA ASN A 109 5.64 -0.71 7.01
C ASN A 109 5.11 0.73 7.12
N PHE A 110 3.81 0.88 6.89
CA PHE A 110 3.05 2.08 7.17
C PHE A 110 1.72 1.71 7.82
N SER A 111 1.06 2.71 8.41
CA SER A 111 -0.23 2.53 9.08
C SER A 111 -1.37 3.15 8.29
N TYR A 112 -2.53 2.51 8.33
CA TYR A 112 -3.81 3.08 7.92
C TYR A 112 -4.88 2.71 8.93
N PHE A 113 -6.00 3.42 8.92
CA PHE A 113 -7.12 3.20 9.83
C PHE A 113 -8.37 2.90 9.03
N VAL A 114 -9.08 1.85 9.44
CA VAL A 114 -10.41 1.55 8.92
C VAL A 114 -11.43 2.14 9.90
N ILE A 115 -12.23 3.08 9.40
CA ILE A 115 -13.29 3.74 10.16
C ILE A 115 -14.65 3.23 9.72
N ASN A 116 -15.63 3.31 10.63
CA ASN A 116 -16.99 2.89 10.31
C ASN A 116 -17.57 3.77 9.18
N ALA A 117 -18.34 3.15 8.28
CA ALA A 117 -19.23 3.95 7.45
C ALA A 117 -20.26 4.62 8.35
N ALA A 118 -20.47 5.93 8.19
CA ALA A 118 -21.64 6.53 8.80
C ALA A 118 -22.86 5.87 8.12
N SER A 119 -23.64 5.15 8.92
CA SER A 119 -24.94 4.59 8.55
C SER A 119 -25.91 5.70 8.15
#